data_AF-A0A2D2DJK3-F1
#
_entry.id   AF-A0A2D2DJK3-F1
#
_cell.length_a   1.000
_cell.length_b   1.000
_cell.length_c   1.000
_cell.angle_alpha   90.00
_cell.angle_beta   90.00
_cell.angle_gamma   90.00
#
_symmetry.space_group_name_H-M   'P 1'
#
loop_
_entity.id
_entity.type
_entity.pdbx_description
1 polymer ?
#
loop_
_entity_poly.entity_id
_entity_poly.type
_entity_poly.pdbx_seq_one_letter_code
_entity_poly.pdbx_strand_id
1 'polypeptide(L)'
;MWLASRYRRSAFPDEFERRLTSKELKLAEKIAKAVKPHGELITGVFFDVDEGEDLKREGPDDTYVLDITILHAADPDFMKAEAAAMKAAQNIESAFNEKLFIPTKMWQQIELRSCEAISESVLSYQTFKQLKRWRLEHMSLAAEPQQPVLPE
;
A
#
# COMPACT_ATOMS: atom_id res chain seq x y z
N MET A 1 -22.17 -23.46 1.63
CA MET A 1 -22.12 -22.07 1.12
C MET A 1 -20.66 -21.70 0.88
N TRP A 2 -20.12 -22.01 -0.31
CA TRP A 2 -18.68 -21.96 -0.67
C TRP A 2 -18.43 -20.93 -1.78
N LEU A 3 -18.99 -19.73 -1.62
CA LEU A 3 -18.88 -18.62 -2.58
C LEU A 3 -18.22 -17.36 -1.99
N ALA A 4 -18.07 -17.27 -0.67
CA ALA A 4 -17.46 -16.10 -0.02
C ALA A 4 -15.91 -16.13 0.00
N SER A 5 -15.27 -17.22 -0.42
CA SER A 5 -13.82 -17.41 -0.27
C SER A 5 -12.97 -16.98 -1.48
N ARG A 6 -13.59 -16.46 -2.56
CA ARG A 6 -12.87 -16.11 -3.80
C ARG A 6 -12.69 -14.62 -4.08
N TYR A 7 -13.33 -13.77 -3.29
CA TYR A 7 -13.00 -12.35 -3.26
C TYR A 7 -12.45 -12.07 -1.86
N ARG A 8 -11.13 -12.12 -1.69
CA ARG A 8 -10.52 -11.29 -0.64
C ARG A 8 -10.80 -9.87 -1.08
N ARG A 9 -11.95 -9.31 -0.64
CA ARG A 9 -12.18 -7.87 -0.70
C ARG A 9 -10.94 -7.21 -0.12
N SER A 10 -10.52 -6.10 -0.73
CA SER A 10 -9.45 -5.31 -0.12
C SER A 10 -9.82 -5.05 1.33
N ALA A 11 -8.83 -5.07 2.21
CA ALA A 11 -9.03 -4.78 3.64
C ALA A 11 -9.28 -3.29 3.91
N PHE A 12 -9.34 -2.49 2.84
CA PHE A 12 -9.46 -1.03 2.83
C PHE A 12 -10.77 -0.59 2.18
N PRO A 13 -11.28 0.62 2.51
CA PRO A 13 -12.47 1.17 1.88
C PRO A 13 -12.35 1.22 0.34
N ASP A 14 -13.42 0.86 -0.37
CA ASP A 14 -13.43 0.80 -1.84
C ASP A 14 -13.01 2.14 -2.48
N GLU A 15 -13.39 3.26 -1.86
CA GLU A 15 -13.05 4.57 -2.37
C GLU A 15 -11.58 4.93 -2.14
N PHE A 16 -10.99 4.53 -1.03
CA PHE A 16 -9.56 4.67 -0.80
C PHE A 16 -8.77 3.92 -1.89
N GLU A 17 -9.15 2.68 -2.17
CA GLU A 17 -8.53 1.87 -3.24
C GLU A 17 -8.66 2.54 -4.60
N ARG A 18 -9.85 3.08 -4.93
CA ARG A 18 -10.08 3.80 -6.18
C ARG A 18 -9.17 5.02 -6.32
N ARG A 19 -8.99 5.80 -5.24
CA ARG A 19 -8.09 6.97 -5.23
C ARG A 19 -6.63 6.56 -5.40
N LEU A 20 -6.20 5.54 -4.65
CA LEU A 20 -4.82 5.03 -4.70
C LEU A 20 -4.44 4.47 -6.09
N THR A 21 -5.38 3.80 -6.75
CA THR A 21 -5.21 3.15 -8.06
C THR A 21 -5.61 4.03 -9.24
N SER A 22 -6.07 5.26 -9.00
CA SER A 22 -6.51 6.19 -10.04
C SER A 22 -5.46 6.34 -11.15
N LYS A 23 -5.89 6.33 -12.41
CA LYS A 23 -5.01 6.45 -13.58
C LYS A 23 -4.24 7.78 -13.63
N GLU A 24 -4.73 8.81 -12.95
CA GLU A 24 -4.12 10.14 -12.89
C GLU A 24 -2.98 10.18 -11.86
N LEU A 25 -3.18 9.53 -10.71
CA LEU A 25 -2.27 9.56 -9.57
C LEU A 25 -1.25 8.42 -9.63
N LYS A 26 -1.70 7.21 -9.97
CA LYS A 26 -0.93 5.96 -10.06
C LYS A 26 -0.07 5.71 -8.82
N LEU A 27 -0.61 6.03 -7.63
CA LEU A 27 0.13 5.92 -6.37
C LEU A 27 0.43 4.46 -6.05
N ALA A 28 -0.53 3.55 -6.26
CA ALA A 28 -0.31 2.11 -6.14
C ALA A 28 0.90 1.63 -6.97
N GLU A 29 1.00 2.06 -8.24
CA GLU A 29 2.14 1.72 -9.09
C GLU A 29 3.45 2.34 -8.60
N LYS A 30 3.41 3.57 -8.07
CA LYS A 30 4.59 4.26 -7.52
C LYS A 30 5.11 3.56 -6.25
N ILE A 31 4.23 3.15 -5.35
CA ILE A 31 4.58 2.35 -4.16
C ILE A 31 5.22 1.03 -4.60
N ALA A 32 4.60 0.31 -5.54
CA ALA A 32 5.16 -0.93 -6.06
C ALA A 32 6.53 -0.74 -6.71
N LYS A 33 6.73 0.34 -7.49
CA LYS A 33 8.02 0.67 -8.11
C LYS A 33 9.10 1.02 -7.08
N ALA A 34 8.74 1.66 -5.97
CA ALA A 34 9.66 1.99 -4.90
C ALA A 34 10.16 0.74 -4.16
N VAL A 35 9.28 -0.25 -3.97
CA VAL A 35 9.57 -1.45 -3.15
C VAL A 35 10.14 -2.61 -3.98
N LYS A 36 9.70 -2.79 -5.24
CA LYS A 36 10.08 -3.92 -6.11
C LYS A 36 11.60 -4.17 -6.22
N PRO A 37 12.47 -3.15 -6.33
CA PRO A 37 13.92 -3.36 -6.40
C PRO A 37 14.53 -3.98 -5.13
N HIS A 38 13.78 -3.98 -4.04
CA HIS A 38 14.22 -4.37 -2.70
C HIS A 38 13.44 -5.58 -2.16
N GLY A 39 12.80 -6.37 -3.04
CA GLY A 39 11.86 -7.42 -2.63
C GLY A 39 12.41 -8.54 -1.74
N GLU A 40 13.73 -8.76 -1.70
CA GLU A 40 14.38 -9.71 -0.79
C GLU A 40 14.67 -9.09 0.59
N LEU A 41 14.69 -7.77 0.69
CA LEU A 41 15.04 -7.01 1.88
C LEU A 41 13.81 -6.44 2.60
N ILE A 42 12.77 -6.10 1.83
CA ILE A 42 11.48 -5.61 2.32
C ILE A 42 10.52 -6.79 2.40
N THR A 43 10.08 -7.14 3.61
CA THR A 43 9.24 -8.31 3.86
C THR A 43 7.75 -7.99 3.78
N GLY A 44 7.37 -6.71 3.89
CA GLY A 44 6.00 -6.26 3.69
C GLY A 44 5.83 -4.74 3.64
N VAL A 45 4.71 -4.33 3.05
CA VAL A 45 4.17 -2.97 3.14
C VAL A 45 2.82 -3.08 3.81
N PHE A 46 2.59 -2.26 4.83
CA PHE A 46 1.36 -2.25 5.61
C PHE A 46 0.78 -0.85 5.60
N PHE A 47 -0.53 -0.78 5.47
CA PHE A 47 -1.27 0.47 5.54
C PHE A 47 -2.13 0.48 6.79
N ASP A 48 -2.13 1.63 7.45
CA ASP A 48 -3.18 2.04 8.35
C ASP A 48 -3.95 3.20 7.70
N VAL A 49 -5.24 2.98 7.45
CA VAL A 49 -6.11 3.95 6.78
C VAL A 49 -7.13 4.41 7.81
N ASP A 50 -7.15 5.70 8.11
CA ASP A 50 -8.02 6.32 9.11
C ASP A 50 -8.01 5.55 10.45
N GLU A 51 -6.84 5.08 10.90
CA GLU A 51 -6.66 4.32 12.16
C GLU A 51 -7.47 3.01 12.21
N GLY A 52 -7.78 2.46 11.03
CA GLY A 52 -8.53 1.23 10.85
C GLY A 52 -10.04 1.42 10.74
N GLU A 53 -10.54 2.65 10.88
CA GLU A 53 -11.96 2.98 10.75
C GLU A 53 -12.44 2.88 9.29
N ASP A 54 -13.63 2.32 9.08
CA ASP A 54 -14.26 2.23 7.77
C ASP A 54 -15.06 3.50 7.47
N LEU A 55 -14.33 4.61 7.28
CA LEU A 55 -14.91 5.91 6.97
C LEU A 55 -15.13 6.06 5.46
N LYS A 56 -16.30 6.56 5.08
CA LYS A 56 -16.57 6.99 3.71
C LYS A 56 -16.20 8.46 3.57
N ARG A 57 -15.16 8.73 2.78
CA ARG A 57 -14.73 10.08 2.44
C ARG A 57 -15.39 10.56 1.15
N GLU A 58 -15.83 11.83 1.11
CA GLU A 58 -16.51 12.41 -0.04
C GLU A 58 -15.71 13.54 -0.70
N GLY A 59 -15.39 13.37 -1.98
CA GLY A 59 -14.68 14.37 -2.75
C GLY A 59 -13.17 14.46 -2.43
N PRO A 60 -12.43 15.28 -3.20
CA PRO A 60 -10.97 15.35 -3.12
C PRO A 60 -10.45 15.97 -1.83
N ASP A 61 -11.18 16.88 -1.20
CA ASP A 61 -10.67 17.63 -0.04
C ASP A 61 -11.00 16.95 1.30
N ASP A 62 -11.87 15.94 1.30
CA ASP A 62 -12.06 15.01 2.43
C ASP A 62 -11.08 13.85 2.27
N THR A 63 -9.90 14.00 2.85
CA THR A 63 -8.77 13.09 2.68
C THR A 63 -8.92 11.84 3.56
N TYR A 64 -8.47 10.70 3.04
CA TYR A 64 -8.10 9.58 3.91
C TYR A 64 -6.77 9.89 4.55
N VAL A 65 -6.64 9.64 5.86
CA VAL A 65 -5.34 9.67 6.53
C VAL A 65 -4.68 8.30 6.35
N LEU A 66 -3.44 8.31 5.86
CA LEU A 66 -2.68 7.10 5.59
C LEU A 66 -1.34 7.11 6.33
N ASP A 67 -1.09 6.04 7.07
CA ASP A 67 0.25 5.68 7.54
C ASP A 67 0.74 4.43 6.83
N ILE A 68 2.00 4.46 6.42
CA ILE A 68 2.64 3.35 5.72
C ILE A 68 3.78 2.83 6.57
N THR A 69 3.76 1.54 6.87
CA THR A 69 4.89 0.84 7.48
C THR A 69 5.56 -0.05 6.43
N ILE A 70 6.85 0.16 6.21
CA ILE A 70 7.70 -0.69 5.37
C ILE A 70 8.50 -1.60 6.29
N LEU A 71 8.10 -2.87 6.35
CA LEU A 71 8.77 -3.87 7.17
C LEU A 71 9.95 -4.44 6.41
N HIS A 72 11.13 -4.47 7.04
CA HIS A 72 12.34 -5.04 6.47
C HIS A 72 12.91 -6.15 7.33
N ALA A 73 13.64 -7.06 6.68
CA ALA A 73 14.29 -8.18 7.34
C ALA A 73 15.34 -7.68 8.35
N ALA A 74 15.45 -8.38 9.47
CA ALA A 74 16.53 -8.17 10.44
C ALA A 74 17.82 -8.92 10.05
N ASP A 75 17.68 -10.00 9.28
CA ASP A 75 18.76 -10.90 8.87
C ASP A 75 18.71 -11.17 7.35
N PRO A 76 19.84 -11.50 6.71
CA PRO A 76 21.19 -11.55 7.27
C PRO A 76 21.91 -10.19 7.30
N ASP A 77 21.38 -9.17 6.62
CA ASP A 77 22.04 -7.85 6.47
C ASP A 77 21.07 -6.72 6.80
N PHE A 78 20.96 -6.43 8.10
CA PHE A 78 20.11 -5.38 8.66
C PHE A 78 20.35 -4.02 8.00
N MET A 79 21.62 -3.58 7.90
CA MET A 79 21.97 -2.24 7.43
C MET A 79 21.54 -2.03 5.97
N LYS A 80 21.73 -3.05 5.13
CA LYS A 80 21.28 -3.02 3.74
C LYS A 80 19.75 -3.02 3.65
N ALA A 81 19.07 -3.79 4.49
CA ALA A 81 17.62 -3.88 4.50
C ALA A 81 16.95 -2.59 4.99
N GLU A 82 17.48 -1.99 6.06
CA GLU A 82 17.05 -0.70 6.59
C GLU A 82 17.24 0.41 5.54
N ALA A 83 18.42 0.52 4.94
CA ALA A 83 18.69 1.52 3.90
C ALA A 83 17.76 1.37 2.69
N ALA A 84 17.44 0.13 2.29
CA ALA A 84 16.50 -0.16 1.22
C ALA A 84 15.06 0.27 1.58
N ALA A 85 14.60 -0.03 2.81
CA ALA A 85 13.29 0.37 3.29
C ALA A 85 13.16 1.89 3.44
N MET A 86 14.16 2.56 4.01
CA MET A 86 14.20 4.03 4.12
C MET A 86 14.16 4.69 2.74
N LYS A 87 14.92 4.17 1.77
CA LYS A 87 14.89 4.67 0.39
C LYS A 87 13.52 4.48 -0.25
N ALA A 88 12.88 3.33 -0.02
CA ALA A 88 11.52 3.09 -0.50
C ALA A 88 10.53 4.07 0.15
N ALA A 89 10.63 4.32 1.45
CA ALA A 89 9.79 5.27 2.18
C ALA A 89 9.93 6.69 1.60
N GLN A 90 11.15 7.19 1.44
CA GLN A 90 11.42 8.51 0.84
C GLN A 90 10.85 8.65 -0.58
N ASN A 91 10.95 7.61 -1.40
CA ASN A 91 10.38 7.61 -2.75
C ASN A 91 8.84 7.65 -2.72
N ILE A 92 8.23 6.96 -1.76
CA ILE A 92 6.78 6.96 -1.55
C ILE A 92 6.33 8.34 -1.05
N GLU A 93 6.98 8.91 -0.05
CA GLU A 93 6.67 10.25 0.45
C GLU A 93 6.77 11.31 -0.65
N SER A 94 7.82 11.25 -1.46
CA SER A 94 8.00 12.15 -2.60
C SER A 94 6.85 12.01 -3.60
N ALA A 95 6.47 10.77 -3.92
CA ALA A 95 5.35 10.48 -4.82
C ALA A 95 4.01 11.03 -4.32
N PHE A 96 3.72 10.90 -3.02
CA PHE A 96 2.50 11.45 -2.42
C PHE A 96 2.55 12.98 -2.39
N ASN A 97 3.65 13.58 -1.95
CA ASN A 97 3.80 15.03 -1.93
C ASN A 97 3.64 15.66 -3.31
N GLU A 98 4.33 15.14 -4.32
CA GLU A 98 4.26 15.64 -5.71
C GLU A 98 2.84 15.61 -6.29
N LYS A 99 2.06 14.59 -5.94
CA LYS A 99 0.76 14.35 -6.55
C LYS A 99 -0.40 14.95 -5.77
N LEU A 100 -0.32 14.95 -4.45
CA LEU A 100 -1.45 15.20 -3.57
C LEU A 100 -1.27 16.43 -2.68
N PHE A 101 -0.08 17.02 -2.62
CA PHE A 101 0.20 18.18 -1.77
C PHE A 101 0.72 19.38 -2.57
N ILE A 102 1.81 19.22 -3.34
CA ILE A 102 2.48 20.32 -4.04
C ILE A 102 1.56 21.14 -4.97
N PRO A 103 0.63 20.54 -5.74
CA PRO A 103 -0.21 21.29 -6.67
C PRO A 103 -1.10 22.34 -6.01
N THR A 104 -1.56 22.08 -4.79
CA THR A 104 -2.57 22.88 -4.07
C THR A 104 -2.06 23.46 -2.75
N LYS A 105 -0.90 23.00 -2.27
CA LYS A 105 -0.35 23.25 -0.92
C LYS A 105 -1.27 22.82 0.22
N MET A 106 -2.22 21.93 -0.07
CA MET A 106 -3.11 21.28 0.87
C MET A 106 -3.27 19.83 0.42
N TRP A 107 -3.34 18.89 1.36
CA TRP A 107 -3.54 17.50 1.00
C TRP A 107 -4.89 17.30 0.31
N GLN A 108 -4.88 16.49 -0.75
CA GLN A 108 -6.07 16.06 -1.46
C GLN A 108 -6.07 14.55 -1.64
N GLN A 109 -7.24 13.94 -1.74
CA GLN A 109 -7.52 12.52 -1.95
C GLN A 109 -7.08 11.64 -0.78
N ILE A 110 -5.77 11.64 -0.48
CA ILE A 110 -5.10 10.86 0.56
C ILE A 110 -4.01 11.75 1.17
N GLU A 111 -4.07 11.95 2.46
CA GLU A 111 -3.01 12.58 3.24
C GLU A 111 -2.06 11.50 3.75
N LEU A 112 -0.80 11.58 3.35
CA LEU A 112 0.23 10.71 3.91
C LEU A 112 0.74 11.32 5.21
N ARG A 113 0.31 10.75 6.34
CA ARG A 113 0.72 11.19 7.69
C ARG A 113 2.11 10.67 8.06
N SER A 114 2.41 9.42 7.75
CA SER A 114 3.73 8.84 7.97
C SER A 114 4.09 7.75 6.96
N CYS A 115 5.39 7.59 6.69
CA CYS A 115 5.93 6.48 5.92
C CYS A 115 7.25 6.00 6.55
N GLU A 116 7.19 4.96 7.36
CA GLU A 116 8.31 4.56 8.21
C GLU A 116 8.85 3.17 7.87
N ALA A 117 10.17 3.04 7.94
CA ALA A 117 10.84 1.75 7.87
C ALA A 117 10.92 1.15 9.28
N ILE A 118 10.49 -0.11 9.43
CA ILE A 118 10.53 -0.84 10.70
C ILE A 118 11.20 -2.19 10.47
N SER A 119 12.06 -2.58 11.41
CA SER A 119 12.68 -3.90 11.43
C SER A 119 11.75 -4.96 12.01
N GLU A 120 11.77 -6.16 11.42
CA GLU A 120 11.11 -7.35 12.00
C GLU A 120 11.52 -7.64 13.44
N SER A 121 12.76 -7.32 13.83
CA SER A 121 13.26 -7.54 15.19
C SER A 121 12.64 -6.60 16.24
N VAL A 122 12.07 -5.48 15.80
CA VAL A 122 11.48 -4.46 16.68
C VAL A 122 9.96 -4.51 16.65
N LEU A 123 9.36 -5.00 15.56
CA LEU A 123 7.92 -5.07 15.43
C LEU A 123 7.32 -6.09 16.40
N SER A 124 6.55 -5.60 17.37
CA SER A 124 5.84 -6.48 18.30
C SER A 124 4.80 -7.33 17.56
N TYR A 125 4.62 -8.57 18.02
CA TYR A 125 3.58 -9.45 17.46
C TYR A 125 2.18 -8.84 17.60
N GLN A 126 1.90 -8.12 18.68
CA GLN A 126 0.61 -7.43 18.89
C GLN A 126 0.37 -6.38 17.79
N THR A 127 1.38 -5.55 17.51
CA THR A 127 1.33 -4.54 16.44
C THR A 127 1.14 -5.22 15.08
N PHE A 128 1.93 -6.25 14.80
CA PHE A 128 1.84 -6.99 13.52
C PHE A 128 0.44 -7.53 13.22
N LYS A 129 -0.30 -8.00 14.23
CA LYS A 129 -1.68 -8.47 14.04
C LYS A 129 -2.68 -7.37 13.67
N GLN A 130 -2.39 -6.11 14.02
CA GLN A 130 -3.24 -4.96 13.72
C GLN A 130 -2.94 -4.38 12.33
N LEU A 131 -1.74 -4.60 11.82
CA LEU A 131 -1.32 -4.11 10.51
C LEU A 131 -2.06 -4.80 9.37
N LYS A 132 -2.60 -4.01 8.44
CA LYS A 132 -3.20 -4.52 7.20
C LYS A 132 -2.15 -4.52 6.09
N ARG A 133 -1.73 -5.71 5.67
CA ARG A 133 -0.75 -5.86 4.58
C ARG A 133 -1.34 -5.37 3.27
N TRP A 134 -0.69 -4.40 2.65
CA TRP A 134 -1.04 -3.95 1.31
C TRP A 134 -0.44 -4.87 0.25
N ARG A 135 -1.20 -5.13 -0.82
CA ARG A 135 -0.78 -5.95 -1.96
C ARG A 135 -1.29 -5.35 -3.25
N LEU A 136 -0.43 -5.28 -4.26
CA LEU A 136 -0.80 -4.85 -5.62
C LEU A 136 -1.57 -5.93 -6.41
N GLU A 137 -1.95 -7.05 -5.79
CA GLU A 137 -2.56 -8.22 -6.47
C GLU A 137 -3.89 -7.89 -7.17
N HIS A 138 -4.51 -6.75 -6.88
CA HIS A 138 -5.76 -6.32 -7.53
C HIS A 138 -5.61 -5.75 -8.95
N MET A 139 -4.38 -5.52 -9.45
CA MET A 139 -4.18 -5.00 -10.82
C MET A 139 -4.19 -6.07 -11.92
N SER A 140 -4.12 -7.37 -11.59
CA SER A 140 -3.96 -8.45 -12.59
C SER A 140 -5.26 -9.06 -13.13
N LEU A 141 -6.45 -8.61 -12.73
CA LEU A 141 -7.71 -9.14 -13.27
C LEU A 141 -8.20 -8.45 -14.55
N ALA A 142 -7.53 -7.39 -15.03
CA ALA A 142 -7.97 -6.62 -16.19
C ALA A 142 -7.32 -7.04 -17.53
N ALA A 143 -6.48 -8.07 -17.55
CA ALA A 143 -5.75 -8.45 -18.77
C ALA A 143 -5.51 -9.96 -18.86
N GLU A 144 -6.57 -10.74 -19.04
CA GLU A 144 -6.51 -12.03 -19.74
C GLU A 144 -7.95 -12.41 -20.16
N PRO A 145 -8.29 -12.43 -21.48
CA PRO A 145 -9.55 -13.01 -21.91
C PRO A 145 -9.57 -14.48 -21.49
N GLN A 146 -10.60 -14.88 -20.74
CA GLN A 146 -10.80 -16.26 -20.31
C GLN A 146 -10.82 -17.17 -21.54
N GLN A 147 -9.76 -17.96 -21.71
CA GLN A 147 -9.70 -18.96 -22.76
C GLN A 147 -10.73 -20.04 -22.44
N PRO A 148 -11.69 -20.35 -23.34
CA PRO A 148 -12.71 -21.35 -23.06
C PRO A 148 -12.04 -22.73 -22.95
N VAL A 149 -12.28 -23.40 -21.83
CA VAL A 149 -11.91 -24.81 -21.65
C VAL A 149 -12.85 -25.63 -22.54
N LEU A 150 -12.30 -26.31 -23.54
CA LEU A 150 -13.03 -27.26 -24.36
C LEU A 150 -13.35 -28.52 -23.51
N PRO A 151 -14.61 -28.98 -23.50
CA PRO A 151 -14.95 -30.26 -22.89
C PRO A 151 -14.50 -31.43 -23.79
N GLU A 152 -13.92 -32.47 -23.18
CA GLU A 152 -13.80 -33.81 -23.78
C GLU A 152 -15.15 -34.54 -23.78
#